data_AF-A0A0F9HUU1-F1
#
_entry.id   AF-A0A0F9HUU1-F1
#
_cell.length_a   1.000
_cell.length_b   1.000
_cell.length_c   1.000
_cell.angle_alpha   90.00
_cell.angle_beta   90.00
_cell.angle_gamma   90.00
#
_symmetry.space_group_name_H-M   'P 1'
#
loop_
_entity.id
_entity.type
_entity.pdbx_description
1 polymer ?
#
loop_
_entity_poly.entity_id
_entity_poly.type
_entity_poly.pdbx_seq_one_letter_code
_entity_poly.pdbx_strand_id
1 'polypeptide(L)'
;MRRCKVCRERMPILATGRPRRYCTDPCKMVAYRRRNRRLRGSLEVMGSSRSEEWATGPADFAKINAEFGPFDLDPCATPESAKCERFFTREDDGLTQEWTGRVFMNPPYGRPLAAWMRKAWEAAQNGAELVVCLIPARTDTRWWHEYAIRGEVHFLKGRLRFGQGHNPAPFPSAIVVFRNGQSVTEQGSKGLTQDNGGRYHS
;
A
#
# COMPACT_ATOMS: atom_id res chain seq x y z
N MET A 1 -26.21 -12.38 -20.74
CA MET A 1 -25.97 -12.45 -19.28
C MET A 1 -24.56 -12.93 -19.01
N ARG A 2 -23.70 -12.16 -18.32
CA ARG A 2 -22.31 -12.58 -18.04
C ARG A 2 -22.28 -13.46 -16.78
N ARG A 3 -21.42 -14.47 -16.79
CA ARG A 3 -21.19 -15.38 -15.65
C ARG A 3 -19.75 -15.31 -15.19
N CYS A 4 -19.53 -15.43 -13.88
CA CYS A 4 -18.19 -15.50 -13.33
C CYS A 4 -17.40 -16.66 -13.92
N LYS A 5 -16.13 -16.43 -14.25
CA LYS A 5 -15.23 -17.49 -14.75
C LYS A 5 -14.83 -18.54 -13.72
N VAL A 6 -15.22 -18.37 -12.45
CA VAL A 6 -14.98 -19.30 -11.34
C VAL A 6 -16.29 -19.86 -10.77
N CYS A 7 -17.08 -19.03 -10.07
CA CYS A 7 -18.31 -19.46 -9.39
C CYS A 7 -19.47 -19.75 -10.34
N ARG A 8 -19.37 -19.35 -11.62
CA ARG A 8 -20.45 -19.41 -12.63
C ARG A 8 -21.74 -18.63 -12.29
N GLU A 9 -21.78 -17.94 -11.15
CA GLU A 9 -22.87 -17.03 -10.79
C GLU A 9 -23.04 -15.94 -11.83
N ARG A 10 -24.28 -15.45 -11.92
CA ARG A 10 -24.70 -14.39 -12.82
C ARG A 10 -24.18 -13.06 -12.28
N MET A 11 -23.55 -12.26 -13.14
CA MET A 11 -23.01 -10.96 -12.78
C MET A 11 -23.86 -9.83 -13.38
N PRO A 12 -24.06 -8.71 -12.66
CA PRO A 12 -24.74 -7.54 -13.20
C PRO A 12 -23.97 -7.00 -14.41
N ILE A 13 -24.70 -6.53 -15.41
CA ILE A 13 -24.12 -5.80 -16.54
C ILE A 13 -23.97 -4.36 -16.07
N LEU A 14 -22.74 -3.95 -15.75
CA LEU A 14 -22.45 -2.55 -15.43
C LEU A 14 -22.62 -1.71 -16.70
N ALA A 15 -23.33 -0.59 -16.59
CA ALA A 15 -23.60 0.34 -17.69
C ALA A 15 -22.34 1.08 -18.17
N THR A 16 -21.33 1.19 -17.30
CA THR A 16 -20.04 1.85 -17.58
C THR A 16 -18.88 1.04 -16.98
N GLY A 17 -17.67 1.19 -17.56
CA GLY A 17 -16.44 0.56 -17.08
C GLY A 17 -16.08 -0.78 -17.74
N ARG A 18 -14.86 -1.28 -17.45
CA ARG A 18 -14.35 -2.54 -17.99
C ARG A 18 -15.15 -3.71 -17.41
N PRO A 19 -15.69 -4.63 -18.24
CA PRO A 19 -16.51 -5.72 -17.74
C PRO A 19 -15.75 -6.64 -16.77
N ARG A 20 -16.29 -6.81 -15.55
CA ARG A 20 -15.73 -7.73 -14.55
C ARG A 20 -15.76 -9.18 -15.05
N ARG A 21 -14.67 -9.91 -14.82
CA ARG A 21 -14.53 -11.34 -15.19
C ARG A 21 -14.97 -12.29 -14.08
N TYR A 22 -15.12 -11.79 -12.86
CA TYR A 22 -15.37 -12.58 -11.65
C TYR A 22 -16.48 -11.94 -10.79
N CYS A 23 -17.28 -12.77 -10.09
CA CYS A 23 -18.43 -12.33 -9.30
C CYS A 23 -17.99 -11.50 -8.09
N THR A 24 -16.89 -11.92 -7.46
CA THR A 24 -16.30 -11.32 -6.27
C THR A 24 -14.77 -11.44 -6.32
N ASP A 25 -14.06 -10.72 -5.45
CA ASP A 25 -12.61 -10.81 -5.32
C ASP A 25 -12.12 -12.22 -4.92
N PRO A 26 -12.80 -12.97 -4.02
CA PRO A 26 -12.51 -14.39 -3.81
C PRO A 26 -12.51 -15.23 -5.10
N CYS A 27 -13.49 -15.00 -5.99
CA CYS A 27 -13.54 -15.70 -7.27
C CYS A 27 -12.44 -15.30 -8.24
N LYS A 28 -12.00 -14.05 -8.20
CA LYS A 28 -10.81 -13.61 -8.94
C LYS A 28 -9.57 -14.36 -8.45
N MET A 29 -9.44 -14.57 -7.14
CA MET A 29 -8.28 -15.26 -6.58
C MET A 29 -8.22 -16.76 -6.85
N VAL A 30 -9.36 -17.44 -6.85
CA VAL A 30 -9.43 -18.86 -7.25
C VAL A 30 -8.97 -19.04 -8.71
N ALA A 31 -9.35 -18.14 -9.62
CA ALA A 31 -8.89 -18.20 -11.01
C ALA A 31 -7.38 -18.01 -11.13
N TYR A 32 -6.80 -17.07 -10.39
CA TYR A 32 -5.36 -16.84 -10.36
C TYR A 32 -4.60 -18.08 -9.87
N ARG A 33 -4.98 -18.64 -8.71
CA ARG A 33 -4.32 -19.81 -8.11
C ARG A 33 -4.35 -21.03 -9.04
N ARG A 34 -5.44 -21.22 -9.79
CA ARG A 34 -5.57 -22.30 -10.80
C ARG A 34 -4.58 -22.10 -11.95
N ARG A 35 -4.39 -20.87 -12.43
CA ARG A 35 -3.50 -20.56 -13.56
C ARG A 35 -2.02 -20.76 -13.23
N ASN A 36 -1.61 -20.41 -12.01
CA ASN A 36 -0.19 -20.40 -11.62
C ASN A 36 0.29 -21.66 -10.89
N ARG A 37 -0.48 -22.75 -10.92
CA ARG A 37 -0.12 -24.05 -10.29
C ARG A 37 1.20 -24.64 -10.80
N ARG A 38 1.69 -24.22 -11.98
CA ARG A 38 2.90 -24.74 -12.65
C ARG A 38 4.18 -23.90 -12.45
N LEU A 39 4.13 -22.72 -11.81
CA LEU A 39 5.31 -21.83 -11.66
C LEU A 39 6.06 -22.02 -10.31
N ARG A 40 5.82 -23.14 -9.60
CA ARG A 40 6.37 -23.40 -8.26
C ARG A 40 7.83 -23.89 -8.23
N GLY A 41 8.60 -23.76 -9.31
CA GLY A 41 9.99 -24.21 -9.34
C GLY A 41 10.87 -23.35 -10.24
N SER A 42 11.85 -22.70 -9.61
CA SER A 42 13.15 -22.23 -10.14
C SER A 42 13.38 -20.72 -10.40
N LEU A 43 14.52 -20.26 -9.84
CA LEU A 43 15.32 -19.01 -9.98
C LEU A 43 14.88 -17.75 -9.19
N GLU A 44 15.35 -17.49 -7.96
CA GLU A 44 16.72 -17.10 -7.46
C GLU A 44 17.29 -15.79 -8.07
N VAL A 45 17.31 -14.68 -7.31
CA VAL A 45 18.40 -14.21 -6.43
C VAL A 45 19.67 -13.82 -7.21
N MET A 46 19.90 -12.50 -7.40
CA MET A 46 21.21 -11.82 -7.25
C MET A 46 21.16 -10.34 -7.73
N GLY A 47 21.49 -9.42 -6.81
CA GLY A 47 22.44 -8.33 -7.10
C GLY A 47 22.03 -7.14 -7.99
N SER A 48 20.78 -6.67 -7.96
CA SER A 48 20.54 -5.29 -8.40
C SER A 48 19.38 -4.67 -7.61
N SER A 49 19.13 -3.37 -7.80
CA SER A 49 17.99 -2.59 -7.30
C SER A 49 16.59 -3.13 -7.69
N ARG A 50 16.39 -4.45 -7.60
CA ARG A 50 15.38 -5.26 -8.29
C ARG A 50 14.30 -5.84 -7.37
N SER A 51 14.25 -5.48 -6.08
CA SER A 51 13.07 -5.73 -5.24
C SER A 51 12.49 -4.40 -4.77
N GLU A 52 11.70 -3.77 -5.64
CA GLU A 52 10.82 -2.66 -5.24
C GLU A 52 9.76 -3.13 -4.22
N GLU A 53 9.50 -4.44 -4.15
CA GLU A 53 8.48 -5.09 -3.31
C GLU A 53 9.09 -5.63 -2.01
N TRP A 54 8.97 -4.85 -0.93
CA TRP A 54 9.40 -5.23 0.42
C TRP A 54 8.25 -5.84 1.20
N ALA A 55 7.97 -7.14 1.01
CA ALA A 55 6.86 -7.80 1.72
C ALA A 55 7.02 -7.71 3.24
N THR A 56 5.97 -7.23 3.94
CA THR A 56 5.98 -7.06 5.40
C THR A 56 6.11 -8.43 6.07
N GLY A 57 7.04 -8.58 7.02
CA GLY A 57 7.19 -9.81 7.81
C GLY A 57 5.90 -10.16 8.58
N PRO A 58 5.55 -11.44 8.76
CA PRO A 58 4.32 -11.83 9.46
C PRO A 58 4.19 -11.26 10.87
N ALA A 59 5.30 -11.19 11.63
CA ALA A 59 5.30 -10.64 12.99
C ALA A 59 5.06 -9.13 13.03
N ASP A 60 5.63 -8.39 12.08
CA ASP A 60 5.43 -6.94 11.99
C ASP A 60 4.00 -6.62 11.56
N PHE A 61 3.47 -7.34 10.56
CA PHE A 61 2.08 -7.20 10.18
C PHE A 61 1.13 -7.56 11.33
N ALA A 62 1.39 -8.64 12.08
CA ALA A 62 0.54 -9.03 13.21
C ALA A 62 0.46 -7.95 14.29
N LYS A 63 1.57 -7.25 14.59
CA LYS A 63 1.57 -6.11 15.54
C LYS A 63 0.73 -4.96 15.03
N ILE A 64 0.93 -4.57 13.76
CA ILE A 64 0.16 -3.48 13.13
C ILE A 64 -1.33 -3.84 13.08
N ASN A 65 -1.66 -5.08 12.74
CA ASN A 65 -3.04 -5.56 12.69
C ASN A 65 -3.69 -5.68 14.07
N ALA A 66 -2.92 -5.97 15.12
CA ALA A 66 -3.42 -5.96 16.49
C ALA A 66 -3.80 -4.53 16.96
N GLU A 67 -3.07 -3.51 16.50
CA GLU A 67 -3.30 -2.11 16.89
C GLU A 67 -4.37 -1.43 16.03
N PHE A 68 -4.33 -1.63 14.71
CA PHE A 68 -5.15 -0.89 13.76
C PHE A 68 -6.08 -1.74 12.91
N GLY A 69 -6.00 -3.07 13.01
CA GLY A 69 -6.85 -3.99 12.27
C GLY A 69 -8.21 -4.25 12.96
N PRO A 70 -8.92 -5.30 12.54
CA PRO A 70 -8.57 -6.18 11.40
C PRO A 70 -8.60 -5.41 10.07
N PHE A 71 -7.67 -5.72 9.17
CA PHE A 71 -7.64 -5.11 7.83
C PHE A 71 -8.41 -5.93 6.81
N ASP A 72 -9.15 -5.23 5.95
CA ASP A 72 -9.94 -5.81 4.87
C ASP A 72 -9.16 -5.89 3.56
N LEU A 73 -8.32 -4.89 3.29
CA LEU A 73 -7.68 -4.66 1.98
C LEU A 73 -6.15 -4.48 2.08
N ASP A 74 -5.42 -5.20 1.24
CA ASP A 74 -3.99 -4.97 0.94
C ASP A 74 -3.82 -4.56 -0.54
N PRO A 75 -3.70 -3.26 -0.87
CA PRO A 75 -3.71 -2.82 -2.25
C PRO A 75 -2.35 -2.94 -2.93
N CYS A 76 -1.32 -3.42 -2.23
CA CYS A 76 0.08 -3.45 -2.68
C CYS A 76 0.69 -4.85 -2.59
N ALA A 77 -0.10 -5.89 -2.84
CA ALA A 77 0.29 -7.25 -2.55
C ALA A 77 0.52 -8.09 -3.81
N THR A 78 1.36 -9.09 -3.66
CA THR A 78 1.29 -10.29 -4.48
C THR A 78 0.40 -11.32 -3.79
N PRO A 79 -0.14 -12.31 -4.51
CA PRO A 79 -0.92 -13.37 -3.90
C PRO A 79 -0.20 -14.16 -2.80
N GLU A 80 1.12 -14.17 -2.82
CA GLU A 80 1.99 -14.82 -1.84
C GLU A 80 2.32 -13.91 -0.64
N SER A 81 2.27 -12.59 -0.81
CA SER A 81 2.60 -11.61 0.23
C SER A 81 1.38 -10.95 0.87
N ALA A 82 0.20 -11.12 0.27
CA ALA A 82 -1.06 -10.53 0.71
C ALA A 82 -1.30 -10.74 2.20
N LYS A 83 -1.62 -9.63 2.86
CA LYS A 83 -1.91 -9.61 4.30
C LYS A 83 -3.40 -9.63 4.64
N CYS A 84 -4.23 -9.33 3.65
CA CYS A 84 -5.68 -9.27 3.79
C CYS A 84 -6.36 -10.22 2.78
N GLU A 85 -7.61 -10.61 3.07
CA GLU A 85 -8.38 -11.46 2.16
C GLU A 85 -8.64 -10.79 0.80
N ARG A 86 -8.94 -9.49 0.82
CA ARG A 86 -9.01 -8.66 -0.38
C ARG A 86 -7.66 -8.02 -0.61
N PHE A 87 -7.14 -8.12 -1.82
CA PHE A 87 -5.88 -7.48 -2.19
C PHE A 87 -5.80 -7.21 -3.69
N PHE A 88 -4.91 -6.29 -4.07
CA PHE A 88 -4.65 -5.97 -5.47
C PHE A 88 -3.23 -6.33 -5.85
N THR A 89 -3.10 -6.99 -6.99
CA THR A 89 -1.83 -7.32 -7.62
C THR A 89 -1.32 -6.18 -8.49
N ARG A 90 -0.05 -6.27 -8.92
CA ARG A 90 0.51 -5.32 -9.89
C ARG A 90 -0.32 -5.23 -11.17
N GLU A 91 -0.88 -6.34 -11.63
CA GLU A 91 -1.75 -6.40 -12.81
C GLU A 91 -3.12 -5.74 -12.60
N ASP A 92 -3.56 -5.65 -11.34
CA ASP A 92 -4.81 -4.99 -10.98
C ASP A 92 -4.67 -3.48 -10.87
N ASP A 93 -3.44 -2.99 -10.77
CA ASP A 93 -3.10 -1.58 -10.55
C ASP A 93 -3.89 -0.98 -9.38
N GLY A 94 -3.44 -1.29 -8.16
CA GLY A 94 -4.11 -0.88 -6.93
C GLY A 94 -4.39 0.63 -6.81
N LEU A 95 -3.64 1.49 -7.51
CA LEU A 95 -3.90 2.94 -7.54
C LEU A 95 -5.21 3.28 -8.26
N THR A 96 -5.59 2.49 -9.26
CA THR A 96 -6.81 2.68 -10.06
C THR A 96 -8.05 2.04 -9.43
N GLN A 97 -7.86 1.20 -8.41
CA GLN A 97 -8.95 0.52 -7.74
C GLN A 97 -9.61 1.40 -6.68
N GLU A 98 -10.85 1.04 -6.33
CA GLU A 98 -11.56 1.62 -5.20
C GLU A 98 -11.08 0.97 -3.89
N TRP A 99 -10.83 1.80 -2.88
CA TRP A 99 -10.39 1.35 -1.56
C TRP A 99 -11.49 1.66 -0.55
N THR A 100 -11.96 0.63 0.15
CA THR A 100 -13.05 0.73 1.14
C THR A 100 -12.71 -0.08 2.38
N GLY A 101 -13.37 0.17 3.51
CA GLY A 101 -13.08 -0.51 4.78
C GLY A 101 -11.72 -0.10 5.35
N ARG A 102 -11.06 -1.02 6.06
CA ARG A 102 -9.76 -0.80 6.70
C ARG A 102 -8.65 -1.35 5.81
N VAL A 103 -7.73 -0.48 5.40
CA VAL A 103 -6.72 -0.77 4.38
C VAL A 103 -5.33 -0.81 5.00
N PHE A 104 -4.56 -1.86 4.72
CA PHE A 104 -3.13 -1.93 5.00
C PHE A 104 -2.34 -1.76 3.71
N MET A 105 -1.63 -0.65 3.57
CA MET A 105 -0.85 -0.32 2.37
C MET A 105 0.65 -0.41 2.67
N ASN A 106 1.35 -1.32 1.98
CA ASN A 106 2.81 -1.40 1.99
C ASN A 106 3.30 -1.34 0.53
N PRO A 107 3.37 -0.14 -0.07
CA PRO A 107 3.59 0.04 -1.50
C PRO A 107 4.99 -0.40 -1.91
N PRO A 108 5.26 -0.61 -3.22
CA PRO A 108 6.63 -0.69 -3.69
C PRO A 108 7.39 0.60 -3.40
N TYR A 109 8.62 0.48 -2.90
CA TYR A 109 9.40 1.64 -2.44
C TYR A 109 10.06 2.34 -3.63
N GLY A 110 10.19 3.66 -3.57
CA GLY A 110 10.87 4.45 -4.61
C GLY A 110 9.94 5.43 -5.32
N ARG A 111 10.07 5.53 -6.66
CA ARG A 111 9.37 6.52 -7.48
C ARG A 111 7.83 6.58 -7.31
N PRO A 112 7.09 5.46 -7.13
CA PRO A 112 5.64 5.54 -7.07
C PRO A 112 5.08 5.98 -5.70
N LEU A 113 5.91 6.13 -4.65
CA LEU A 113 5.45 6.43 -3.28
C LEU A 113 4.53 7.65 -3.19
N ALA A 114 4.82 8.71 -3.94
CA ALA A 114 3.99 9.92 -3.95
C ALA A 114 2.54 9.63 -4.41
N ALA A 115 2.37 8.79 -5.43
CA ALA A 115 1.05 8.43 -5.94
C ALA A 115 0.28 7.55 -4.95
N TRP A 116 0.97 6.62 -4.30
CA TRP A 116 0.38 5.76 -3.25
C TRP A 116 -0.06 6.57 -2.04
N MET A 117 0.77 7.49 -1.55
CA MET A 117 0.43 8.34 -0.41
C MET A 117 -0.72 9.30 -0.71
N ARG A 118 -0.76 9.87 -1.93
CA ARG A 118 -1.92 10.63 -2.39
C ARG A 118 -3.19 9.78 -2.37
N LYS A 119 -3.13 8.59 -2.98
CA LYS A 119 -4.26 7.67 -3.06
C LYS A 119 -4.74 7.23 -1.68
N ALA A 120 -3.83 6.95 -0.76
CA ALA A 120 -4.15 6.57 0.62
C ALA A 120 -4.94 7.66 1.34
N TRP A 121 -4.48 8.91 1.24
CA TRP A 121 -5.18 10.06 1.80
C TRP A 121 -6.55 10.24 1.14
N GLU A 122 -6.62 10.29 -0.20
CA GLU A 122 -7.88 10.44 -0.93
C GLU A 122 -8.89 9.32 -0.62
N ALA A 123 -8.43 8.08 -0.47
CA ALA A 123 -9.27 6.94 -0.12
C ALA A 123 -9.89 7.11 1.27
N ALA A 124 -9.10 7.53 2.27
CA ALA A 124 -9.60 7.81 3.61
C ALA A 124 -10.67 8.91 3.61
N GLN A 125 -10.53 9.93 2.75
CA GLN A 125 -11.53 11.00 2.65
C GLN A 125 -12.81 10.58 1.90
N ASN A 126 -12.77 9.52 1.10
CA ASN A 126 -13.82 9.22 0.11
C ASN A 126 -14.34 7.77 0.15
N GLY A 127 -14.14 7.03 1.25
CA GLY A 127 -14.82 5.73 1.42
C GLY A 127 -14.07 4.65 2.21
N ALA A 128 -12.76 4.79 2.41
CA ALA A 128 -12.05 3.94 3.36
C ALA A 128 -12.32 4.43 4.80
N GLU A 129 -12.59 3.51 5.72
CA GLU A 129 -12.73 3.82 7.15
C GLU A 129 -11.39 4.23 7.74
N LEU A 130 -10.33 3.52 7.33
CA LEU A 130 -8.97 3.64 7.84
C LEU A 130 -7.99 3.22 6.74
N VAL A 131 -6.89 3.96 6.58
CA VAL A 131 -5.77 3.56 5.73
C VAL A 131 -4.48 3.64 6.55
N VAL A 132 -3.83 2.49 6.73
CA VAL A 132 -2.56 2.34 7.44
C VAL A 132 -1.46 2.09 6.44
N CYS A 133 -0.50 3.01 6.38
CA CYS A 133 0.58 3.03 5.41
C CYS A 133 1.89 2.65 6.09
N LEU A 134 2.52 1.55 5.67
CA LEU A 134 3.90 1.24 6.05
C LEU A 134 4.87 1.75 4.99
N ILE A 135 5.63 2.80 5.33
CA ILE A 135 6.44 3.56 4.37
C ILE A 135 7.84 3.89 4.91
N PRO A 136 8.81 4.24 4.05
CA PRO A 136 10.08 4.75 4.53
C PRO A 136 9.91 6.14 5.17
N ALA A 137 10.58 6.38 6.30
CA ALA A 137 10.54 7.66 7.02
C ALA A 137 11.39 8.73 6.32
N ARG A 138 10.91 9.23 5.18
CA ARG A 138 11.60 10.24 4.34
C ARG A 138 11.00 11.63 4.56
N THR A 139 11.22 12.15 5.77
CA THR A 139 10.62 13.40 6.26
C THR A 139 11.02 14.65 5.49
N ASP A 140 12.03 14.56 4.61
CA ASP A 140 12.57 15.61 3.74
C ASP A 140 11.89 15.66 2.35
N THR A 141 11.07 14.67 2.02
CA THR A 141 10.50 14.55 0.67
C THR A 141 9.19 15.32 0.51
N ARG A 142 8.94 15.83 -0.69
CA ARG A 142 7.72 16.58 -1.02
C ARG A 142 6.43 15.81 -0.67
N TRP A 143 6.34 14.53 -1.03
CA TRP A 143 5.13 13.74 -0.75
C TRP A 143 4.90 13.53 0.74
N TRP A 144 5.95 13.56 1.56
CA TRP A 144 5.81 13.47 3.01
C TRP A 144 5.08 14.71 3.53
N HIS A 145 5.56 15.90 3.16
CA HIS A 145 4.95 17.17 3.55
C HIS A 145 3.58 17.40 2.89
N GLU A 146 3.33 16.84 1.70
CA GLU A 146 2.03 16.98 1.05
C GLU A 146 0.97 16.02 1.60
N TYR A 147 1.34 14.79 1.99
CA TYR A 147 0.38 13.75 2.35
C TYR A 147 0.64 13.11 3.71
N ALA A 148 1.87 12.67 4.00
CA ALA A 148 2.17 11.93 5.23
C ALA A 148 1.84 12.72 6.50
N ILE A 149 2.15 14.03 6.52
CA ILE A 149 1.87 14.90 7.68
C ILE A 149 0.38 15.13 7.94
N ARG A 150 -0.50 14.76 7.00
CA ARG A 150 -1.96 14.88 7.17
C ARG A 150 -2.53 13.74 8.01
N GLY A 151 -1.75 12.69 8.27
CA GLY A 151 -2.15 11.52 9.06
C GLY A 151 -1.41 11.45 10.40
N GLU A 152 -1.81 10.50 11.24
CA GLU A 152 -1.12 10.16 12.48
C GLU A 152 0.18 9.44 12.12
N VAL A 153 1.34 10.02 12.47
CA VAL A 153 2.67 9.43 12.17
C VAL A 153 3.21 8.71 13.39
N HIS A 154 3.44 7.40 13.26
CA HIS A 154 4.07 6.57 14.28
C HIS A 154 5.47 6.15 13.81
N PHE A 155 6.50 6.65 14.50
CA PHE A 155 7.88 6.23 14.25
C PHE A 155 8.17 4.89 14.92
N LEU A 156 8.85 4.00 14.20
CA LEU A 156 9.21 2.68 14.71
C LEU A 156 10.58 2.75 15.39
N LYS A 157 10.67 2.16 16.59
CA LYS A 157 11.95 1.98 17.29
C LYS A 157 12.71 0.82 16.66
N GLY A 158 13.81 1.11 15.97
CA GLY A 158 14.63 0.12 15.27
C GLY A 158 14.23 -0.06 13.81
N ARG A 159 14.72 -1.13 13.18
CA ARG A 159 14.54 -1.39 11.74
C ARG A 159 13.65 -2.61 11.54
N LEU A 160 12.67 -2.49 10.65
CA LEU A 160 11.81 -3.60 10.25
C LEU A 160 12.60 -4.70 9.53
N ARG A 161 12.12 -5.93 9.61
CA ARG A 161 12.67 -7.07 8.89
C ARG A 161 11.66 -7.48 7.82
N PHE A 162 12.01 -7.26 6.55
CA PHE A 162 11.16 -7.62 5.42
C PHE A 162 11.49 -9.04 4.94
N GLY A 163 10.48 -9.84 4.63
CA GLY A 163 10.64 -11.23 4.15
C GLY A 163 11.29 -12.20 5.17
N GLN A 164 12.01 -13.22 4.66
CA GLN A 164 12.79 -14.18 5.47
C GLN A 164 14.25 -13.75 5.72
N GLY A 165 14.60 -12.51 5.36
CA GLY A 165 15.96 -12.00 5.53
C GLY A 165 16.31 -11.80 7.00
N HIS A 166 17.54 -12.19 7.38
CA HIS A 166 18.11 -11.92 8.69
C HIS A 166 18.61 -10.47 8.86
N ASN A 167 18.60 -9.67 7.79
CA ASN A 167 19.09 -8.28 7.82
C ASN A 167 17.92 -7.30 7.96
N PRO A 168 18.01 -6.32 8.89
CA PRO A 168 17.03 -5.25 8.97
C PRO A 168 17.05 -4.38 7.72
N ALA A 169 15.92 -3.70 7.45
CA ALA A 169 15.79 -2.78 6.33
C ALA A 169 16.92 -1.73 6.32
N PRO A 170 17.49 -1.38 5.16
CA PRO A 170 18.58 -0.40 5.10
C PRO A 170 18.11 1.03 5.44
N PHE A 171 16.80 1.27 5.51
CA PHE A 171 16.17 2.57 5.74
C PHE A 171 15.26 2.56 6.98
N PRO A 172 15.02 3.72 7.61
CA PRO A 172 14.01 3.86 8.65
C PRO A 172 12.60 3.76 8.04
N SER A 173 11.66 3.21 8.82
CA SER A 173 10.24 3.08 8.43
C SER A 173 9.35 3.81 9.43
N ALA A 174 8.21 4.29 8.93
CA ALA A 174 7.15 4.89 9.73
C ALA A 174 5.81 4.27 9.33
N ILE A 175 4.87 4.27 10.28
CA ILE A 175 3.47 4.00 10.01
C ILE A 175 2.77 5.36 9.91
N VAL A 176 1.99 5.56 8.85
CA VAL A 176 1.11 6.73 8.72
C VAL A 176 -0.33 6.24 8.67
N VAL A 177 -1.19 6.81 9.51
CA VAL A 177 -2.59 6.41 9.62
C VAL A 177 -3.49 7.56 9.18
N PHE A 178 -4.35 7.30 8.20
CA PHE A 178 -5.42 8.21 7.78
C PHE A 178 -6.77 7.63 8.20
N ARG A 179 -7.58 8.38 8.95
CA ARG A 179 -8.95 7.97 9.32
C ARG A 179 -9.99 8.74 8.54
N ASN A 180 -11.14 8.12 8.29
CA ASN A 180 -12.26 8.78 7.65
C ASN A 180 -12.71 10.01 8.44
N GLY A 181 -12.90 11.13 7.74
CA GLY A 181 -13.36 12.39 8.34
C GLY A 181 -12.32 13.09 9.23
N GLN A 182 -11.09 12.58 9.35
CA GLN A 182 -10.03 13.35 9.97
C GLN A 182 -9.59 14.49 9.05
N SER A 183 -10.00 15.70 9.38
CA SER A 183 -9.21 16.91 9.17
C SER A 183 -8.44 17.17 10.46
N VAL A 184 -7.20 16.70 10.56
CA VAL A 184 -6.39 17.15 11.70
C VAL A 184 -5.90 18.56 11.38
N THR A 185 -6.53 19.47 12.11
CA THR A 185 -6.10 20.80 12.55
C THR A 185 -4.65 21.15 12.24
N GLU A 186 -4.46 22.39 11.77
CA GLU A 186 -3.19 23.11 11.70
C GLU A 186 -2.36 22.94 12.98
N GLN A 187 -1.59 21.86 13.10
CA GLN A 187 -0.47 21.81 14.01
C GLN A 187 0.70 22.43 13.26
N GLY A 188 0.91 23.70 13.57
CA GLY A 188 1.87 24.58 12.94
C GLY A 188 3.25 23.94 12.87
N SER A 189 3.66 23.63 11.65
CA SER A 189 5.05 23.83 11.27
C SER A 189 5.04 25.02 10.30
N LYS A 190 5.35 26.22 10.82
CA LYS A 190 5.95 27.25 9.97
C LYS A 190 7.26 26.64 9.50
N GLY A 191 7.22 25.97 8.34
CA GLY A 191 8.42 25.51 7.67
C GLY A 191 9.31 26.73 7.45
N LEU A 192 10.47 26.74 8.08
CA LEU A 192 11.56 27.62 7.67
C LEU A 192 11.93 27.20 6.25
N THR A 193 11.34 27.86 5.26
CA THR A 193 11.85 27.84 3.90
C THR A 193 13.26 28.43 3.94
N GLN A 194 14.28 27.61 3.66
CA GLN A 194 15.60 28.14 3.37
C GLN A 194 15.50 28.93 2.07
N ASP A 195 15.52 30.25 2.21
CA ASP A 195 15.62 31.17 1.10
C ASP A 195 17.07 31.09 0.59
N ASN A 196 17.29 30.42 -0.54
CA ASN A 196 18.59 30.36 -1.19
C ASN A 196 18.86 31.66 -1.96
N GLY A 197 18.99 32.76 -1.21
CA GLY A 197 19.35 34.08 -1.69
C GLY A 197 20.72 34.52 -1.18
N GLY A 198 21.79 33.84 -1.63
CA GLY A 198 23.16 34.16 -1.23
C GLY A 198 24.08 34.31 -2.44
N ARG A 199 24.12 35.52 -3.03
CA ARG A 199 25.19 35.95 -3.94
C ARG A 199 26.53 35.86 -3.20
N TYR A 200 27.46 35.05 -3.69
CA TYR A 200 28.86 35.19 -3.33
C TYR A 200 29.48 36.29 -4.21
N HIS A 201 29.77 37.43 -3.61
CA HIS A 201 30.80 38.35 -4.09
C HIS A 201 32.04 38.16 -3.21
N SER A 202 33.13 37.72 -3.82
CA SER A 202 34.52 38.10 -3.54
C SER A 202 35.34 37.65 -4.74
#